data_AF-A0A6N9T6N3-F1
#
_entry.id   AF-A0A6N9T6N3-F1
#
_cell.length_a   1.000
_cell.length_b   1.000
_cell.length_c   1.000
_cell.angle_alpha   90.00
_cell.angle_beta   90.00
_cell.angle_gamma   90.00
#
_symmetry.space_group_name_H-M   'P 1'
#
loop_
_entity.id
_entity.type
_entity.pdbx_description
1 polymer ?
#
loop_
_entity_poly.entity_id
_entity_poly.type
_entity_poly.pdbx_seq_one_letter_code
_entity_poly.pdbx_strand_id
1 'polypeptide(L)'
;MNKTQAFESYGAVFKSVRWSWSAKAPDDSLVVLTFWKDRLVFDKASKSFSYEGMGCDSEDVANRAGNVERRENIRIALEKLDGVVRVVVTVAEDVAARPRKIASVYPLPNVQMKITEFNDKTGEFRARSVPGASSSP
;
A
#
# COMPACT_ATOMS: atom_id res chain seq x y z
N MET A 1 -8.36 -15.54 -2.24
CA MET A 1 -8.62 -14.22 -2.83
C MET A 1 -7.42 -13.85 -3.71
N ASN A 2 -7.65 -13.34 -4.91
CA ASN A 2 -6.58 -12.83 -5.75
C ASN A 2 -6.40 -11.30 -5.55
N LYS A 3 -5.34 -10.71 -6.12
CA LYS A 3 -5.04 -9.28 -5.97
C LYS A 3 -6.22 -8.41 -6.44
N THR A 4 -6.81 -8.70 -7.60
CA THR A 4 -7.94 -7.94 -8.14
C THR A 4 -9.12 -7.90 -7.18
N GLN A 5 -9.55 -9.05 -6.67
CA GLN A 5 -10.64 -9.15 -5.71
C GLN A 5 -10.37 -8.36 -4.42
N ALA A 6 -9.12 -8.34 -3.94
CA ALA A 6 -8.75 -7.58 -2.74
C ALA A 6 -8.89 -6.07 -2.95
N PHE A 7 -8.55 -5.56 -4.13
CA PHE A 7 -8.70 -4.15 -4.46
C PHE A 7 -10.15 -3.76 -4.76
N GLU A 8 -10.88 -4.62 -5.48
CA GLU A 8 -12.30 -4.44 -5.77
C GLU A 8 -13.17 -4.41 -4.50
N SER A 9 -12.78 -5.13 -3.45
CA SER A 9 -13.47 -5.05 -2.15
C SER A 9 -13.48 -3.66 -1.50
N TYR A 10 -12.59 -2.77 -1.97
CA TYR A 10 -12.53 -1.36 -1.58
C TYR A 10 -13.16 -0.41 -2.62
N GLY A 11 -13.66 -0.92 -3.74
CA GLY A 11 -14.13 -0.12 -4.88
C GLY A 11 -13.01 0.50 -5.72
N ALA A 12 -11.77 0.02 -5.58
CA ALA A 12 -10.63 0.54 -6.33
C ALA A 12 -10.40 -0.23 -7.64
N VAL A 13 -10.07 0.49 -8.71
CA VAL A 13 -9.90 -0.05 -10.05
C VAL A 13 -8.47 0.17 -10.53
N PHE A 14 -7.83 -0.88 -11.02
CA PHE A 14 -6.47 -0.80 -11.56
C PHE A 14 -6.43 -0.05 -12.89
N LYS A 15 -5.38 0.75 -13.10
CA LYS A 15 -5.03 1.26 -14.43
C LYS A 15 -4.44 0.15 -15.31
N SER A 16 -3.69 -0.81 -14.74
CA SER A 16 -3.15 -1.97 -15.46
C SER A 16 -2.96 -3.22 -14.58
N VAL A 17 -3.90 -4.16 -14.66
CA VAL A 17 -4.01 -5.35 -13.78
C VAL A 17 -2.69 -6.13 -13.61
N ARG A 18 -1.90 -6.30 -14.69
CA ARG A 18 -0.67 -7.13 -14.68
C ARG A 18 0.46 -6.59 -13.78
N TRP A 19 0.57 -5.28 -13.59
CA TRP A 19 1.76 -4.68 -12.97
C TRP A 19 1.47 -3.71 -11.82
N SER A 20 0.18 -3.46 -11.50
CA SER A 20 -0.19 -2.48 -10.49
C SER A 20 0.15 -2.92 -9.06
N TRP A 21 0.84 -2.05 -8.31
CA TRP A 21 1.09 -2.17 -6.87
C TRP A 21 0.16 -1.29 -6.03
N SER A 22 -0.80 -0.65 -6.71
CA SER A 22 -1.73 0.32 -6.16
C SER A 22 -2.92 0.46 -7.09
N ALA A 23 -4.04 0.96 -6.58
CA ALA A 23 -5.18 1.38 -7.37
C ALA A 23 -5.88 2.52 -6.65
N LYS A 24 -6.85 3.14 -7.31
CA LYS A 24 -7.68 4.19 -6.73
C LYS A 24 -9.15 4.01 -7.13
N ALA A 25 -10.05 4.64 -6.40
CA ALA A 25 -11.44 4.77 -6.85
C ALA A 25 -11.50 5.64 -8.13
N PRO A 26 -12.51 5.45 -9.00
CA PRO A 26 -12.65 6.24 -10.22
C PRO A 26 -12.70 7.76 -9.99
N ASP A 27 -13.22 8.18 -8.85
CA ASP A 27 -13.41 9.58 -8.42
C ASP A 27 -12.28 10.13 -7.53
N ASP A 28 -11.18 9.39 -7.38
CA ASP A 28 -10.05 9.70 -6.48
C ASP A 28 -10.40 9.77 -4.98
N SER A 29 -11.61 9.36 -4.57
CA SER A 29 -12.02 9.37 -3.15
C SER A 29 -11.24 8.40 -2.26
N LEU A 30 -10.50 7.48 -2.87
CA LEU A 30 -9.76 6.42 -2.21
C LEU A 30 -8.51 6.05 -2.99
N VAL A 31 -7.42 5.82 -2.27
CA VAL A 31 -6.23 5.14 -2.78
C VAL A 31 -5.99 3.87 -1.97
N VAL A 32 -5.67 2.78 -2.66
CA VAL A 32 -5.32 1.48 -2.08
C VAL A 32 -3.89 1.15 -2.48
N LEU A 33 -3.05 0.80 -1.52
CA LEU A 33 -1.66 0.40 -1.75
C LEU A 33 -1.43 -1.08 -1.40
N THR A 34 -0.52 -1.73 -2.11
CA THR A 34 -0.01 -3.06 -1.75
C THR A 34 1.16 -2.96 -0.78
N PHE A 35 1.06 -3.58 0.39
CA PHE A 35 2.13 -3.65 1.38
C PHE A 35 2.65 -5.07 1.50
N TRP A 36 3.97 -5.24 1.57
CA TRP A 36 4.58 -6.51 1.93
C TRP A 36 4.38 -6.82 3.42
N LYS A 37 3.93 -8.04 3.74
CA LYS A 37 3.64 -8.44 5.12
C LYS A 37 4.88 -8.41 6.02
N ASP A 38 6.05 -8.77 5.51
CA ASP A 38 7.31 -8.76 6.25
C ASP A 38 7.78 -7.35 6.64
N ARG A 39 7.24 -6.32 5.96
CA ARG A 39 7.53 -4.90 6.24
C ARG A 39 6.44 -4.19 7.04
N LEU A 40 5.32 -4.87 7.30
CA LEU A 40 4.19 -4.37 8.09
C LEU A 40 4.26 -4.93 9.52
N VAL A 41 4.67 -4.07 10.44
CA VAL A 41 4.86 -4.40 11.86
C VAL A 41 3.63 -3.94 12.66
N PHE A 42 3.17 -4.78 13.58
CA PHE A 42 2.14 -4.41 14.55
C PHE A 42 2.77 -4.28 15.93
N ASP A 43 2.66 -3.10 16.53
CA ASP A 43 3.04 -2.85 17.91
C ASP A 43 1.83 -3.10 18.82
N LYS A 44 1.95 -4.09 19.71
CA LYS A 44 0.91 -4.47 20.67
C LYS A 44 0.67 -3.39 21.74
N ALA A 45 1.70 -2.65 22.14
CA ALA A 45 1.61 -1.66 23.20
C ALA A 45 0.80 -0.44 22.74
N SER A 46 1.13 0.07 21.54
CA SER A 46 0.41 1.19 20.93
C SER A 46 -0.83 0.77 20.12
N LYS A 47 -1.04 -0.55 19.93
CA LYS A 47 -2.07 -1.13 19.05
C LYS A 47 -2.08 -0.51 17.65
N SER A 48 -0.89 -0.25 17.12
CA SER A 48 -0.71 0.47 15.85
C SER A 48 0.11 -0.35 14.85
N PHE A 49 -0.16 -0.13 13.57
CA PHE A 49 0.68 -0.65 12.49
C PHE A 49 1.69 0.38 12.04
N SER A 50 2.89 -0.09 11.66
CA SER A 50 3.88 0.69 10.92
C SER A 50 4.34 -0.08 9.70
N TYR A 51 4.65 0.64 8.63
CA TYR A 51 5.21 0.10 7.40
C TYR A 51 6.52 0.81 7.07
N GLU A 52 7.56 0.03 6.83
CA GLU A 52 8.89 0.50 6.42
C GLU A 52 9.18 0.08 4.98
N GLY A 53 9.26 1.07 4.09
CA GLY A 53 9.52 0.87 2.67
C GLY A 53 10.79 1.55 2.15
N MET A 54 11.59 2.18 3.01
CA MET A 54 12.78 2.93 2.61
C MET A 54 14.00 2.01 2.37
N GLY A 55 14.87 2.41 1.44
CA GLY A 55 16.13 1.71 1.11
C GLY A 55 15.92 0.32 0.50
N CYS A 56 14.75 0.08 -0.09
CA CYS A 56 14.29 -1.24 -0.49
C CYS A 56 14.20 -1.42 -2.01
N ASP A 57 14.03 -0.32 -2.75
CA ASP A 57 13.83 -0.34 -4.20
C ASP A 57 15.07 0.25 -4.90
N SER A 58 15.58 -0.42 -5.94
CA SER A 58 16.66 0.14 -6.76
C SER A 58 16.13 1.18 -7.76
N GLU A 59 17.01 2.00 -8.34
CA GLU A 59 16.63 2.96 -9.39
C GLU A 59 15.90 2.30 -10.57
N ASP A 60 16.24 1.05 -10.91
CA ASP A 60 15.55 0.28 -11.96
C ASP A 60 14.08 -0.01 -11.64
N VAL A 61 13.70 -0.04 -10.35
CA VAL A 61 12.31 -0.20 -9.92
C VAL A 61 11.57 1.14 -10.02
N ALA A 62 12.26 2.26 -9.86
CA ALA A 62 11.69 3.60 -9.87
C ALA A 62 10.91 3.90 -11.17
N ASN A 63 11.45 3.43 -12.30
CA ASN A 63 10.95 3.70 -13.65
C ASN A 63 9.96 2.65 -14.19
N ARG A 64 9.68 1.57 -13.45
CA ARG A 64 8.70 0.57 -13.88
C ARG A 64 7.30 1.18 -13.87
N ALA A 65 6.50 0.87 -14.89
CA ALA A 65 5.13 1.41 -15.04
C ALA A 65 4.28 1.26 -13.77
N GLY A 66 4.35 0.09 -13.11
CA GLY A 66 3.63 -0.14 -11.85
C GLY A 66 4.08 0.75 -10.68
N ASN A 67 5.35 1.15 -10.65
CA ASN A 67 5.86 2.09 -9.65
C ASN A 67 5.57 3.55 -10.01
N VAL A 68 5.58 3.91 -11.30
CA VAL A 68 5.11 5.21 -11.78
C VAL A 68 3.65 5.41 -11.37
N GLU A 69 2.80 4.41 -11.57
CA GLU A 69 1.40 4.42 -11.12
C GLU A 69 1.30 4.52 -9.59
N ARG A 70 2.12 3.75 -8.85
CA ARG A 70 2.16 3.83 -7.38
C ARG A 70 2.49 5.22 -6.89
N ARG A 71 3.47 5.89 -7.50
CA ARG A 71 3.84 7.27 -7.16
C ARG A 71 2.71 8.24 -7.46
N GLU A 72 2.08 8.14 -8.63
CA GLU A 72 0.90 8.94 -9.00
C GLU A 72 -0.22 8.81 -7.94
N ASN A 73 -0.54 7.58 -7.53
CA ASN A 73 -1.55 7.33 -6.50
C ASN A 73 -1.14 7.85 -5.11
N ILE A 74 0.13 7.74 -4.73
CA ILE A 74 0.62 8.31 -3.46
C ILE A 74 0.50 9.84 -3.47
N ARG A 75 0.84 10.51 -4.59
CA ARG A 75 0.65 11.96 -4.73
C ARG A 75 -0.81 12.35 -4.56
N ILE A 76 -1.73 11.62 -5.22
CA ILE A 76 -3.18 11.83 -5.05
C ILE A 76 -3.59 11.70 -3.58
N ALA A 77 -3.10 10.66 -2.87
CA ALA A 77 -3.41 10.48 -1.47
C ALA A 77 -2.90 11.64 -0.61
N LEU A 78 -1.65 12.09 -0.84
CA LEU A 78 -1.05 13.21 -0.11
C LEU A 78 -1.80 14.54 -0.37
N GLU A 79 -2.20 14.80 -1.60
CA GLU A 79 -2.85 16.05 -2.01
C GLU A 79 -4.33 16.12 -1.63
N LYS A 80 -5.08 15.01 -1.77
CA LYS A 80 -6.55 15.01 -1.66
C LYS A 80 -7.07 14.26 -0.43
N LEU A 81 -6.30 13.32 0.11
CA LEU A 81 -6.78 12.37 1.13
C LEU A 81 -6.00 12.49 2.46
N ASP A 82 -5.30 13.61 2.70
CA ASP A 82 -4.45 13.82 3.89
C ASP A 82 -3.40 12.70 4.07
N GLY A 83 -2.93 12.13 2.96
CA GLY A 83 -2.00 11.01 2.93
C GLY A 83 -2.59 9.67 3.40
N VAL A 84 -3.91 9.57 3.58
CA VAL A 84 -4.58 8.36 4.07
C VAL A 84 -4.88 7.41 2.92
N VAL A 85 -4.55 6.13 3.12
CA VAL A 85 -4.76 5.04 2.16
C VAL A 85 -5.36 3.80 2.83
N ARG A 86 -6.02 2.97 2.01
CA ARG A 86 -6.35 1.57 2.35
C ARG A 86 -5.21 0.65 1.95
N VAL A 87 -5.17 -0.54 2.55
CA VAL A 87 -4.07 -1.47 2.35
C VAL A 87 -4.55 -2.85 1.97
N VAL A 88 -3.93 -3.37 0.91
CA VAL A 88 -3.91 -4.79 0.58
C VAL A 88 -2.55 -5.35 0.98
N VAL A 89 -2.53 -6.37 1.82
CA VAL A 89 -1.31 -7.04 2.27
C VAL A 89 -0.98 -8.19 1.36
N THR A 90 0.30 -8.28 0.99
CA THR A 90 0.87 -9.36 0.19
C THR A 90 1.92 -10.12 1.00
N VAL A 91 1.82 -11.44 0.99
CA VAL A 91 2.78 -12.33 1.65
C VAL A 91 3.72 -12.91 0.61
N ALA A 92 5.02 -12.86 0.85
CA ALA A 92 6.01 -13.45 -0.03
C ALA A 92 6.11 -14.97 0.19
N GLU A 93 6.35 -15.75 -0.87
CA GLU A 93 6.77 -17.15 -0.74
C GLU A 93 8.13 -17.25 -0.05
N ASP A 94 9.05 -16.36 -0.44
CA ASP A 94 10.37 -16.19 0.15
C ASP A 94 10.72 -14.69 0.18
N VAL A 95 11.03 -14.18 1.38
CA VAL A 95 11.38 -12.77 1.61
C VAL A 95 12.79 -12.43 1.10
N ALA A 96 13.67 -13.44 0.96
CA ALA A 96 15.04 -13.29 0.48
C ALA A 96 15.14 -13.32 -1.06
N ALA A 97 14.16 -13.92 -1.75
CA ALA A 97 14.12 -13.99 -3.22
C ALA A 97 14.12 -12.62 -3.91
N ARG A 98 14.75 -12.55 -5.09
CA ARG A 98 14.81 -11.36 -5.96
C ARG A 98 14.58 -11.77 -7.43
N PRO A 99 13.40 -11.48 -8.04
CA PRO A 99 12.22 -10.86 -7.44
C PRO A 99 11.47 -11.79 -6.47
N ARG A 100 10.71 -11.19 -5.54
CA ARG A 100 9.80 -11.94 -4.65
C ARG A 100 8.59 -12.46 -5.41
N LYS A 101 8.15 -13.68 -5.10
CA LYS A 101 6.86 -14.25 -5.55
C LYS A 101 5.79 -14.08 -4.48
N ILE A 102 4.54 -13.95 -4.91
CA ILE A 102 3.40 -13.74 -4.03
C ILE A 102 2.80 -15.09 -3.64
N ALA A 103 2.81 -15.41 -2.35
CA ALA A 103 2.16 -16.59 -1.80
C ALA A 103 0.65 -16.35 -1.58
N SER A 104 0.29 -15.18 -1.03
CA SER A 104 -1.10 -14.82 -0.76
C SER A 104 -1.32 -13.31 -0.68
N VAL A 105 -2.58 -12.91 -0.83
CA VAL A 105 -3.01 -11.51 -0.80
C VAL A 105 -4.32 -11.39 -0.03
N TYR A 106 -4.44 -10.36 0.83
CA TYR A 106 -5.67 -10.08 1.57
C TYR A 106 -5.79 -8.59 1.95
N PRO A 107 -7.01 -8.02 2.02
CA PRO A 107 -7.24 -6.64 2.48
C PRO A 107 -7.11 -6.53 4.01
N LEU A 108 -6.78 -5.33 4.50
CA LEU A 108 -6.92 -4.96 5.92
C LEU A 108 -8.13 -4.01 6.09
N PRO A 109 -9.36 -4.52 6.22
CA PRO A 109 -10.57 -3.71 6.10
C PRO A 109 -10.72 -2.63 7.18
N ASN A 110 -10.26 -2.92 8.39
CA ASN A 110 -10.41 -2.05 9.56
C ASN A 110 -9.18 -1.18 9.84
N VAL A 111 -8.24 -1.10 8.90
CA VAL A 111 -7.00 -0.34 9.05
C VAL A 111 -6.86 0.64 7.91
N GLN A 112 -6.72 1.91 8.25
CA GLN A 112 -6.20 2.94 7.36
C GLN A 112 -4.77 3.25 7.73
N MET A 113 -3.92 3.48 6.73
CA MET A 113 -2.54 3.90 6.94
C MET A 113 -2.38 5.32 6.43
N LYS A 114 -1.71 6.18 7.20
CA LYS A 114 -1.27 7.50 6.75
C LYS A 114 0.19 7.42 6.32
N ILE A 115 0.47 7.89 5.11
CA ILE A 115 1.84 8.06 4.61
C ILE A 115 2.52 9.13 5.46
N THR A 116 3.65 8.78 6.08
CA THR A 116 4.41 9.68 6.97
C THR A 116 5.69 10.21 6.31
N GLU A 117 6.18 9.50 5.30
CA GLU A 117 7.36 9.87 4.53
C GLU A 117 7.20 9.29 3.11
N PHE A 118 7.58 10.05 2.08
CA PHE A 118 7.48 9.62 0.69
C PHE A 118 8.65 10.19 -0.12
N ASN A 119 9.38 9.32 -0.81
CA ASN A 119 10.38 9.70 -1.80
C ASN A 119 9.76 9.65 -3.19
N ASP A 120 9.46 10.83 -3.74
CA ASP A 120 8.80 10.96 -5.04
C ASP A 120 9.65 10.47 -6.22
N LYS A 121 10.97 10.36 -6.06
CA LYS A 121 11.85 9.86 -7.12
C LYS A 121 11.83 8.34 -7.19
N THR A 122 11.94 7.67 -6.04
CA THR A 122 12.06 6.21 -5.97
C THR A 122 10.71 5.51 -5.81
N GLY A 123 9.72 6.16 -5.20
CA GLY A 123 8.43 5.59 -4.83
C GLY A 123 8.44 4.87 -3.48
N GLU A 124 9.54 4.98 -2.73
CA GLU A 124 9.65 4.48 -1.36
C GLU A 124 8.85 5.34 -0.40
N PHE A 125 8.29 4.72 0.64
CA PHE A 125 7.48 5.43 1.61
C PHE A 125 7.45 4.72 2.96
N ARG A 126 7.08 5.48 3.99
CA ARG A 126 6.69 4.96 5.31
C ARG A 126 5.24 5.26 5.58
N ALA A 127 4.60 4.41 6.37
CA ALA A 127 3.24 4.66 6.80
C ALA A 127 3.00 4.20 8.23
N ARG A 128 2.02 4.80 8.90
CA ARG A 128 1.52 4.36 10.21
C ARG A 128 0.01 4.27 10.19
N SER A 129 -0.57 3.36 10.96
CA SER A 129 -2.02 3.28 11.06
C SER A 129 -2.56 4.57 11.64
N VAL A 130 -3.63 5.08 11.03
CA VAL A 130 -4.43 6.14 11.65
C VAL A 130 -5.05 5.53 12.91
N PRO A 131 -4.98 6.20 14.07
CA PRO A 131 -5.74 5.78 15.25
C PRO A 131 -7.19 5.62 14.82
N GLY A 132 -7.73 4.42 14.99
CA GLY A 132 -9.13 4.19 14.64
C GLY A 132 -9.96 5.24 15.37
N ALA A 133 -10.77 6.01 14.64
CA ALA A 133 -11.92 6.63 15.25
C ALA A 133 -12.62 5.48 15.97
N SER A 134 -12.58 5.51 17.30
CA SER A 134 -13.31 4.59 18.14
C SER A 134 -14.73 4.61 17.62
N SER A 135 -15.11 3.57 16.87
CA SER A 135 -16.49 3.25 16.63
C SER A 135 -17.01 2.84 18.00
N SER A 136 -17.45 3.84 18.77
CA SER A 136 -18.27 3.66 19.94
C SER A 136 -19.49 2.83 19.51
N PRO A 137 -19.85 1.76 20.22
CA PRO A 137 -21.23 1.31 20.22
C PRO A 137 -22.16 2.40 20.77
#